data_AF-A0AAN8YTP3-F1
#
_entry.id   AF-A0AAN8YTP3-F1
#
_cell.length_a   1.000
_cell.length_b   1.000
_cell.length_c   1.000
_cell.angle_alpha   90.00
_cell.angle_beta   90.00
_cell.angle_gamma   90.00
#
_symmetry.space_group_name_H-M   'P 1'
#
loop_
_entity.id
_entity.type
_entity.pdbx_description
1 polymer ?
#
loop_
_entity_poly.entity_id
_entity_poly.type
_entity_poly.pdbx_seq_one_letter_code
_entity_poly.pdbx_strand_id
1 'polypeptide(L)'
;MNGSNSITTTTLCSPRNLHTRKTTIASSNGAVKSHNSEIPMKKPTLSPSGTMSFDYHNACFLKWGVNDLIYLFRYHPIPCVFGFLLLFFMWVEYTLRMVPSTSPPFDLGFVFTQNLNRLIASSPALNTLLATLNTVFVGMQMVYIGWSFFVEGRARAIIATLFMFTCRGILGYSTQLPLPEEFLGSGADFPVGNVSFFLFFSGHVAGAVIASLDMRRKQRWELAYLFDSLNLLQMVRLLGTRGHYTIDLAVGVGAGMLFDSLAGKYEEGKRKVGGGINGVNGNGKGHFVDFVKVNGGGT
;
A
#
# COMPACT_ATOMS: atom_id res chain seq x y z
N MET A 1 -45.87 -27.56 41.55
CA MET A 1 -46.19 -26.12 41.59
C MET A 1 -45.34 -25.40 40.56
N ASN A 2 -46.02 -24.56 39.79
CA ASN A 2 -45.59 -23.71 38.66
C ASN A 2 -44.15 -23.18 38.64
N GLY A 3 -43.61 -22.99 37.43
CA GLY A 3 -42.49 -22.07 37.20
C GLY A 3 -41.85 -22.18 35.83
N SER A 4 -42.48 -21.59 34.82
CA SER A 4 -42.12 -21.59 33.40
C SER A 4 -40.84 -20.81 33.04
N ASN A 5 -40.16 -21.30 31.99
CA ASN A 5 -39.51 -20.61 30.86
C ASN A 5 -38.35 -19.63 31.07
N SER A 6 -37.21 -19.89 30.43
CA SER A 6 -36.87 -19.34 29.09
C SER A 6 -35.36 -19.21 28.87
N ILE A 7 -34.91 -19.70 27.72
CA ILE A 7 -33.55 -19.60 27.19
C ILE A 7 -33.33 -18.18 26.64
N THR A 8 -32.26 -17.52 27.07
CA THR A 8 -31.74 -16.30 26.40
C THR A 8 -30.34 -16.58 25.87
N THR A 9 -30.26 -16.64 24.54
CA THR A 9 -29.05 -16.72 23.72
C THR A 9 -28.12 -15.53 24.00
N THR A 10 -26.95 -15.78 24.57
CA THR A 10 -25.86 -14.79 24.66
C THR A 10 -24.84 -15.10 23.58
N THR A 11 -24.83 -14.31 22.51
CA THR A 11 -23.82 -14.41 21.45
C THR A 11 -22.56 -13.66 21.88
N LEU A 12 -21.59 -14.45 22.34
CA LEU A 12 -20.15 -14.30 22.19
C LEU A 12 -19.50 -12.98 22.66
N CYS A 13 -19.05 -13.02 23.91
CA CYS A 13 -17.73 -12.51 24.28
C CYS A 13 -16.89 -13.67 24.82
N SER A 14 -15.59 -13.67 24.49
CA SER A 14 -14.48 -14.42 25.09
C SER A 14 -14.06 -15.78 24.49
N PRO A 15 -12.77 -15.94 24.10
CA PRO A 15 -12.13 -17.20 23.78
C PRO A 15 -11.27 -17.72 24.93
N ARG A 16 -11.37 -19.01 25.29
CA ARG A 16 -10.21 -19.86 25.68
C ARG A 16 -10.57 -21.31 26.04
N ASN A 17 -9.64 -22.19 25.60
CA ASN A 17 -9.29 -23.54 26.07
C ASN A 17 -10.30 -24.67 25.76
N LEU A 18 -10.08 -25.62 24.84
CA LEU A 18 -8.93 -26.52 24.58
C LEU A 18 -8.78 -27.63 25.64
N HIS A 19 -9.59 -28.71 25.52
CA HIS A 19 -9.16 -30.07 25.84
C HIS A 19 -10.14 -31.15 25.30
N THR A 20 -9.62 -31.92 24.35
CA THR A 20 -9.61 -33.39 24.30
C THR A 20 -10.92 -34.20 24.19
N ARG A 21 -10.97 -34.93 23.06
CA ARG A 21 -11.34 -36.36 22.90
C ARG A 21 -12.77 -36.76 22.47
N LYS A 22 -12.73 -37.55 21.38
CA LYS A 22 -13.56 -38.71 20.97
C LYS A 22 -14.85 -38.44 20.19
N THR A 23 -14.69 -38.54 18.87
CA THR A 23 -15.43 -39.44 17.96
C THR A 23 -16.66 -40.15 18.52
N THR A 24 -17.81 -40.00 17.85
CA THR A 24 -18.55 -41.13 17.24
C THR A 24 -19.39 -40.62 16.06
N ILE A 25 -19.37 -41.41 14.99
CA ILE A 25 -20.02 -41.26 13.69
C ILE A 25 -21.50 -41.65 13.80
N ALA A 26 -22.39 -40.92 13.14
CA ALA A 26 -23.61 -41.51 12.58
C ALA A 26 -24.07 -40.71 11.36
N SER A 27 -24.11 -41.41 10.23
CA SER A 27 -24.59 -40.99 8.92
C SER A 27 -26.10 -41.19 8.81
N SER A 28 -26.82 -40.24 8.23
CA SER A 28 -27.99 -40.56 7.40
C SER A 28 -28.38 -39.39 6.50
N ASN A 29 -28.49 -39.74 5.21
CA ASN A 29 -28.85 -38.93 4.07
C ASN A 29 -30.22 -38.22 4.17
N GLY A 30 -30.37 -37.15 3.38
CA GLY A 30 -31.62 -36.95 2.63
C GLY A 30 -32.19 -35.53 2.58
N ALA A 31 -32.37 -35.07 1.35
CA ALA A 31 -33.40 -34.14 0.87
C ALA A 31 -33.18 -32.62 1.05
N VAL A 32 -32.79 -32.03 -0.08
CA VAL A 32 -32.95 -30.64 -0.49
C VAL A 32 -34.41 -30.17 -0.33
N LYS A 33 -34.63 -29.04 0.35
CA LYS A 33 -35.76 -28.15 0.11
C LYS A 33 -35.30 -26.69 0.17
N SER A 34 -35.46 -26.04 -0.98
CA SER A 34 -35.41 -24.58 -1.17
C SER A 34 -36.51 -23.92 -0.35
N HIS A 35 -36.15 -22.90 0.45
CA HIS A 35 -37.10 -21.90 0.92
C HIS A 35 -36.37 -20.57 1.15
N ASN A 36 -36.67 -19.62 0.27
CA ASN A 36 -36.43 -18.20 0.49
C ASN A 36 -37.12 -17.78 1.80
N SER A 37 -36.37 -17.17 2.71
CA SER A 37 -36.94 -16.38 3.81
C SER A 37 -36.37 -14.97 3.72
N GLU A 38 -37.23 -14.05 3.33
CA GLU A 38 -37.02 -12.62 3.40
C GLU A 38 -36.85 -12.21 4.87
N ILE A 39 -35.80 -11.43 5.16
CA ILE A 39 -35.61 -10.81 6.48
C ILE A 39 -36.59 -9.64 6.58
N PRO A 40 -37.57 -9.62 7.51
CA PRO A 40 -38.44 -8.48 7.64
C PRO A 40 -37.66 -7.34 8.31
N MET A 41 -37.50 -6.23 7.59
CA MET A 41 -37.10 -4.95 8.17
C MET A 41 -38.11 -4.56 9.26
N LYS A 42 -37.65 -4.50 10.51
CA LYS A 42 -38.41 -3.89 11.62
C LYS A 42 -38.66 -2.41 11.31
N LYS A 43 -39.92 -2.05 11.02
CA LYS A 43 -40.36 -0.66 11.00
C LYS A 43 -40.19 -0.04 12.40
N PRO A 44 -39.73 1.22 12.52
CA PRO A 44 -39.69 1.91 13.80
C PRO A 44 -41.12 2.17 14.27
N THR A 45 -41.42 1.76 15.50
CA THR A 45 -42.70 2.01 16.16
C THR A 45 -42.74 3.47 16.63
N LEU A 46 -43.70 4.24 16.11
CA LEU A 46 -43.91 5.63 16.49
C LEU A 46 -44.59 5.69 17.86
N SER A 47 -43.95 6.30 18.86
CA SER A 47 -44.59 6.64 20.14
C SER A 47 -45.35 7.97 20.03
N PRO A 48 -46.56 8.09 20.61
CA PRO A 48 -47.36 9.31 20.57
C PRO A 48 -46.88 10.28 21.66
N SER A 49 -45.71 10.88 21.45
CA SER A 49 -45.20 12.04 22.17
C SER A 49 -43.89 12.43 21.48
N GLY A 50 -43.87 13.59 20.84
CA GLY A 50 -42.78 14.05 19.97
C GLY A 50 -41.52 14.48 20.71
N THR A 51 -40.89 13.57 21.44
CA THR A 51 -39.53 13.75 21.96
C THR A 51 -38.68 12.59 21.48
N MET A 52 -37.80 12.85 20.51
CA MET A 52 -36.70 11.94 20.20
C MET A 52 -35.81 11.85 21.46
N SER A 53 -36.04 10.85 22.31
CA SER A 53 -35.07 10.50 23.33
C SER A 53 -33.93 9.76 22.64
N PHE A 54 -32.82 10.45 22.39
CA PHE A 54 -31.57 9.76 22.11
C PHE A 54 -31.19 8.99 23.38
N ASP A 55 -31.24 7.66 23.33
CA ASP A 55 -30.81 6.80 24.42
C ASP A 55 -29.28 6.81 24.50
N TYR A 56 -28.73 7.85 25.15
CA TYR A 56 -27.30 8.01 25.39
C TYR A 56 -26.73 6.90 26.29
N HIS A 57 -27.57 6.11 26.96
CA HIS A 57 -27.15 5.11 27.94
C HIS A 57 -26.48 3.87 27.32
N ASN A 58 -26.59 3.71 25.99
CA ASN A 58 -26.03 2.60 25.22
C ASN A 58 -24.81 2.97 24.38
N ALA A 59 -24.29 4.19 24.51
CA ALA A 59 -23.06 4.59 23.85
C ALA A 59 -21.85 3.84 24.44
N CYS A 60 -21.11 3.13 23.57
CA CYS A 60 -19.97 2.28 23.95
C CYS A 60 -18.88 3.05 24.72
N PHE A 61 -18.68 4.34 24.39
CA PHE A 61 -17.69 5.20 25.03
C PHE A 61 -18.05 5.61 26.46
N LEU A 62 -19.33 5.58 26.86
CA LEU A 62 -19.73 5.86 28.24
C LEU A 62 -19.39 4.72 29.21
N LYS A 63 -19.05 3.54 28.70
CA LYS A 63 -18.66 2.36 29.49
C LYS A 63 -17.13 2.23 29.64
N TRP A 64 -16.36 3.12 29.04
CA TRP A 64 -14.89 3.05 29.08
C TRP A 64 -14.37 3.46 30.44
N GLY A 65 -13.68 2.54 31.10
CA GLY A 65 -12.88 2.81 32.28
C GLY A 65 -11.43 3.18 31.93
N VAL A 66 -10.69 3.66 32.94
CA VAL A 66 -9.24 3.91 32.83
C VAL A 66 -8.48 2.65 32.39
N ASN A 67 -8.96 1.47 32.81
CA ASN A 67 -8.38 0.19 32.40
C ASN A 67 -8.52 -0.04 30.90
N ASP A 68 -9.68 0.26 30.29
CA ASP A 68 -9.93 0.06 28.86
C ASP A 68 -9.05 0.98 28.00
N LEU A 69 -8.79 2.20 28.47
CA LEU A 69 -7.83 3.12 27.87
C LEU A 69 -6.40 2.54 27.90
N ILE A 70 -5.95 2.02 29.04
CA ILE A 70 -4.62 1.38 29.15
C ILE A 70 -4.52 0.15 28.24
N TYR A 71 -5.58 -0.65 28.15
CA TYR A 71 -5.68 -1.77 27.22
C TYR A 71 -5.59 -1.30 25.77
N LEU A 72 -6.30 -0.24 25.39
CA LEU A 72 -6.24 0.33 24.04
C LEU A 72 -4.83 0.78 23.67
N PHE A 73 -4.14 1.51 24.55
CA PHE A 73 -2.77 1.96 24.30
C PHE A 73 -1.79 0.79 24.19
N ARG A 74 -1.99 -0.28 24.97
CA ARG A 74 -1.09 -1.44 25.00
C ARG A 74 -1.29 -2.37 23.81
N TYR A 75 -2.53 -2.59 23.37
CA TYR A 75 -2.86 -3.55 22.31
C TYR A 75 -3.09 -2.90 20.94
N HIS A 76 -3.41 -1.62 20.90
CA HIS A 76 -3.63 -0.85 19.67
C HIS A 76 -2.83 0.48 19.68
N PRO A 77 -1.50 0.44 19.85
CA PRO A 77 -0.67 1.64 19.92
C PRO A 77 -0.72 2.46 18.62
N ILE A 78 -0.82 1.80 17.45
CA ILE A 78 -0.85 2.48 16.14
C ILE A 78 -2.09 3.39 16.01
N PRO A 79 -3.34 2.89 16.14
CA PRO A 79 -4.52 3.78 16.14
C PRO A 79 -4.46 4.91 17.17
N CYS A 80 -3.89 4.66 18.36
CA CYS A 80 -3.75 5.69 19.39
C CYS A 80 -2.80 6.81 18.95
N VAL A 81 -1.63 6.45 18.41
CA VAL A 81 -0.67 7.42 17.87
C VAL A 81 -1.29 8.21 16.72
N PHE A 82 -1.99 7.54 15.81
CA PHE A 82 -2.72 8.23 14.71
C PHE A 82 -3.81 9.16 15.24
N GLY A 83 -4.56 8.78 16.28
CA GLY A 83 -5.56 9.63 16.91
C GLY A 83 -4.93 10.88 17.53
N PHE A 84 -3.83 10.73 18.25
CA PHE A 84 -3.08 11.87 18.79
C PHE A 84 -2.53 12.77 17.68
N LEU A 85 -1.89 12.19 16.67
CA LEU A 85 -1.37 12.94 15.52
C LEU A 85 -2.47 13.66 14.75
N LEU A 86 -3.66 13.05 14.60
CA LEU A 86 -4.80 13.70 13.97
C LEU A 86 -5.20 14.96 14.74
N LEU A 87 -5.36 14.88 16.06
CA LEU A 87 -5.69 16.04 16.88
C LEU A 87 -4.61 17.13 16.82
N PHE A 88 -3.35 16.73 16.85
CA PHE A 88 -2.22 17.63 16.67
C PHE A 88 -2.27 18.34 15.30
N PHE A 89 -2.46 17.59 14.21
CA PHE A 89 -2.49 18.16 12.86
C PHE A 89 -3.75 18.99 12.60
N MET A 90 -4.90 18.68 13.21
CA MET A 90 -6.06 19.57 13.19
C MET A 90 -5.72 20.92 13.83
N TRP A 91 -5.05 20.92 14.99
CA TRP A 91 -4.60 22.16 15.62
C TRP A 91 -3.59 22.93 14.75
N VAL A 92 -2.65 22.22 14.12
CA VAL A 92 -1.72 22.83 13.16
C VAL A 92 -2.48 23.44 11.98
N GLU A 93 -3.42 22.72 11.38
CA GLU A 93 -4.23 23.21 10.24
C GLU A 93 -5.00 24.49 10.58
N TYR A 94 -5.60 24.56 11.77
CA TYR A 94 -6.32 25.76 12.24
C TYR A 94 -5.41 26.97 12.51
N THR A 95 -4.11 26.74 12.72
CA THR A 95 -3.13 27.79 13.03
C THR A 95 -2.17 28.07 11.88
N LEU A 96 -2.21 27.25 10.82
CA LEU A 96 -1.33 27.34 9.67
C LEU A 96 -1.68 28.57 8.82
N ARG A 97 -0.67 29.39 8.53
CA ARG A 97 -0.80 30.47 7.55
C ARG A 97 -0.57 29.90 6.16
N MET A 98 -1.53 30.11 5.26
CA MET A 98 -1.40 29.69 3.87
C MET A 98 -0.23 30.40 3.19
N VAL A 99 0.50 29.67 2.36
CA VAL A 99 1.58 30.21 1.53
C VAL A 99 0.96 31.16 0.49
N PRO A 100 1.49 32.38 0.30
CA PRO A 100 0.97 33.31 -0.70
C PRO A 100 1.02 32.73 -2.12
N SER A 101 0.07 33.10 -2.99
CA SER A 101 -0.01 32.61 -4.37
C SER A 101 1.18 33.01 -5.27
N THR A 102 1.96 34.02 -4.86
CA THR A 102 3.16 34.49 -5.56
C THR A 102 4.45 33.80 -5.10
N SER A 103 4.38 32.98 -4.05
CA SER A 103 5.53 32.28 -3.49
C SER A 103 5.67 30.88 -4.09
N PRO A 104 6.90 30.34 -4.19
CA PRO A 104 7.10 28.95 -4.60
C PRO A 104 6.44 27.99 -3.59
N PRO A 105 6.09 26.76 -4.01
CA PRO A 105 5.53 25.77 -3.10
C PRO A 105 6.45 25.52 -1.90
N PHE A 106 5.88 25.56 -0.69
CA PHE A 106 6.62 25.25 0.53
C PHE A 106 6.75 23.74 0.70
N ASP A 107 7.97 23.27 0.90
CA ASP A 107 8.27 21.85 1.13
C ASP A 107 9.17 21.69 2.35
N LEU A 108 8.70 20.93 3.34
CA LEU A 108 9.43 20.76 4.60
C LEU A 108 10.71 19.93 4.42
N GLY A 109 10.72 18.96 3.51
CA GLY A 109 11.92 18.19 3.18
C GLY A 109 13.00 19.08 2.58
N PHE A 110 12.64 20.05 1.76
CA PHE A 110 13.58 21.05 1.24
C PHE A 110 14.21 21.91 2.32
N VAL A 111 13.44 22.28 3.35
CA VAL A 111 13.96 23.00 4.52
C VAL A 111 14.96 22.11 5.26
N PHE A 112 14.61 20.85 5.53
CA PHE A 112 15.50 19.90 6.22
C PHE A 112 16.78 19.58 5.43
N THR A 113 16.70 19.50 4.10
CA THR A 113 17.86 19.19 3.24
C THR A 113 18.60 20.43 2.75
N GLN A 114 18.32 21.63 3.27
CA GLN A 114 18.95 22.86 2.79
C GLN A 114 20.48 22.84 2.90
N ASN A 115 21.03 22.32 4.00
CA ASN A 115 22.48 22.19 4.16
C ASN A 115 23.08 21.21 3.15
N LEU A 116 22.39 20.08 2.91
CA LEU A 116 22.81 19.11 1.90
C LEU A 116 22.77 19.72 0.50
N ASN A 117 21.73 20.49 0.17
CA ASN A 117 21.63 21.21 -1.09
C ASN A 117 22.83 22.15 -1.30
N ARG A 118 23.19 22.96 -0.29
CA ARG A 118 24.36 23.84 -0.35
C ARG A 118 25.67 23.07 -0.53
N LEU A 119 25.84 21.94 0.17
CA LEU A 119 27.02 21.08 0.01
C LEU A 119 27.13 20.51 -1.40
N ILE A 120 26.02 20.01 -1.95
CA ILE A 120 25.99 19.48 -3.33
C ILE A 120 26.25 20.60 -4.34
N ALA A 121 25.67 21.79 -4.15
CA ALA A 121 25.90 22.96 -5.00
C ALA A 121 27.37 23.40 -4.99
N SER A 122 28.04 23.28 -3.83
CA SER A 122 29.46 23.64 -3.69
C SER A 122 30.43 22.66 -4.36
N SER A 123 29.99 21.45 -4.72
CA SER A 123 30.85 20.39 -5.28
C SER A 123 30.20 19.68 -6.47
N PRO A 124 30.51 20.10 -7.71
CA PRO A 124 30.02 19.45 -8.93
C PRO A 124 30.41 17.97 -9.03
N ALA A 125 31.58 17.60 -8.50
CA ALA A 125 32.06 16.22 -8.45
C ALA A 125 31.18 15.36 -7.55
N LEU A 126 30.80 15.87 -6.36
CA LEU A 126 29.87 15.19 -5.45
C LEU A 126 28.49 15.02 -6.09
N ASN A 127 27.96 16.07 -6.74
CA ASN A 127 26.67 15.98 -7.43
C ASN A 127 26.70 14.89 -8.50
N THR A 128 27.76 14.85 -9.31
CA THR A 128 27.92 13.86 -10.38
C THR A 128 28.04 12.46 -9.82
N LEU A 129 28.84 12.25 -8.77
CA LEU A 129 28.96 10.95 -8.11
C LEU A 129 27.61 10.46 -7.57
N LEU A 130 26.87 11.31 -6.85
CA LEU A 130 25.55 10.97 -6.32
C LEU A 130 24.53 10.70 -7.43
N ALA A 131 24.59 11.45 -8.54
CA ALA A 131 23.78 11.21 -9.73
C ALA A 131 24.09 9.83 -10.35
N THR A 132 25.37 9.51 -10.54
CA THR A 132 25.80 8.21 -11.06
C THR A 132 25.33 7.07 -10.16
N LEU A 133 25.47 7.19 -8.84
CA LEU A 133 25.00 6.17 -7.89
C LEU A 133 23.49 5.96 -7.96
N ASN A 134 22.70 7.04 -8.03
CA ASN A 134 21.26 6.94 -8.22
C ASN A 134 20.91 6.26 -9.55
N THR A 135 21.59 6.61 -10.64
CA THR A 135 21.36 6.02 -11.96
C THR A 135 21.71 4.54 -11.99
N VAL A 136 22.82 4.14 -11.36
CA VAL A 136 23.17 2.73 -11.17
C VAL A 136 22.08 2.01 -10.39
N PHE A 137 21.59 2.59 -9.30
CA PHE A 137 20.54 1.97 -8.50
C PHE A 137 19.22 1.82 -9.28
N VAL A 138 18.81 2.80 -10.08
CA VAL A 138 17.67 2.68 -10.99
C VAL A 138 17.89 1.55 -12.00
N GLY A 139 19.11 1.46 -12.56
CA GLY A 139 19.51 0.35 -13.43
C GLY A 139 19.35 -1.01 -12.73
N MET A 140 19.78 -1.12 -11.47
CA MET A 140 19.60 -2.33 -10.67
C MET A 140 18.13 -2.69 -10.48
N GLN A 141 17.23 -1.71 -10.26
CA GLN A 141 15.79 -1.95 -10.17
C GLN A 141 15.26 -2.54 -11.48
N MET A 142 15.60 -1.93 -12.62
CA MET A 142 15.17 -2.39 -13.94
C MET A 142 15.69 -3.79 -14.25
N VAL A 143 16.97 -4.06 -13.96
CA VAL A 143 17.58 -5.38 -14.13
C VAL A 143 16.89 -6.41 -13.25
N TYR A 144 16.64 -6.11 -11.97
CA TYR A 144 15.97 -7.04 -11.06
C TYR A 144 14.54 -7.36 -11.51
N ILE A 145 13.75 -6.35 -11.86
CA ILE A 145 12.36 -6.53 -12.31
C ILE A 145 12.35 -7.31 -13.62
N GLY A 146 13.21 -6.96 -14.58
CA GLY A 146 13.37 -7.70 -15.83
C GLY A 146 13.78 -9.16 -15.59
N TRP A 147 14.78 -9.39 -14.74
CA TRP A 147 15.23 -10.74 -14.35
C TRP A 147 14.10 -11.56 -13.73
N SER A 148 13.34 -10.96 -12.80
CA SER A 148 12.20 -11.62 -12.15
C SER A 148 11.15 -12.10 -13.16
N PHE A 149 10.96 -11.35 -14.25
CA PHE A 149 10.05 -11.71 -15.32
C PHE A 149 10.64 -12.72 -16.31
N PHE A 150 11.77 -12.40 -16.94
CA PHE A 150 12.33 -13.19 -18.03
C PHE A 150 12.97 -14.51 -17.57
N VAL A 151 13.60 -14.52 -16.39
CA VAL A 151 14.34 -15.70 -15.92
C VAL A 151 13.53 -16.49 -14.89
N GLU A 152 12.88 -15.79 -13.95
CA GLU A 152 12.13 -16.47 -12.89
C GLU A 152 10.64 -16.70 -13.27
N GLY A 153 10.17 -16.15 -14.41
CA GLY A 153 8.81 -16.32 -14.91
C GLY A 153 7.74 -15.61 -14.07
N ARG A 154 8.11 -14.61 -13.28
CA ARG A 154 7.23 -13.96 -12.30
C ARG A 154 6.74 -12.62 -12.81
N ALA A 155 5.47 -12.58 -13.21
CA ALA A 155 4.90 -11.40 -13.86
C ALA A 155 4.53 -10.27 -12.87
N ARG A 156 4.38 -10.55 -11.57
CA ARG A 156 3.88 -9.57 -10.59
C ARG A 156 4.64 -8.26 -10.58
N ALA A 157 5.96 -8.32 -10.48
CA ALA A 157 6.80 -7.13 -10.39
C ALA A 157 6.70 -6.28 -11.67
N ILE A 158 6.77 -6.91 -12.85
CA ILE A 158 6.66 -6.19 -14.12
C ILE A 158 5.25 -5.60 -14.34
N ILE A 159 4.19 -6.30 -13.94
CA ILE A 159 2.80 -5.79 -14.01
C ILE A 159 2.64 -4.58 -13.07
N ALA A 160 3.16 -4.68 -11.84
CA ALA A 160 3.13 -3.57 -10.89
C ALA A 160 3.88 -2.35 -11.45
N THR A 161 5.07 -2.56 -12.02
CA THR A 161 5.86 -1.51 -12.67
C THR A 161 5.11 -0.88 -13.85
N LEU A 162 4.43 -1.67 -14.67
CA LEU A 162 3.63 -1.17 -15.80
C LEU A 162 2.47 -0.30 -15.33
N PHE A 163 1.69 -0.76 -14.34
CA PHE A 163 0.61 0.04 -13.76
C PHE A 163 1.15 1.34 -13.15
N MET A 164 2.25 1.24 -12.40
CA MET A 164 2.87 2.38 -11.74
C MET A 164 3.33 3.45 -12.74
N PHE A 165 4.12 3.09 -13.75
CA PHE A 165 4.62 4.07 -14.72
C PHE A 165 3.50 4.65 -15.60
N THR A 166 2.48 3.86 -15.94
CA THR A 166 1.31 4.35 -16.69
C THR A 166 0.55 5.39 -15.89
N CYS A 167 0.20 5.07 -14.63
CA CYS A 167 -0.50 6.00 -13.76
C CYS A 167 0.35 7.23 -13.43
N ARG A 168 1.66 7.07 -13.25
CA ARG A 168 2.60 8.19 -13.10
C ARG A 168 2.56 9.12 -14.31
N GLY A 169 2.58 8.58 -15.53
CA GLY A 169 2.51 9.38 -16.75
C GLY A 169 1.20 10.17 -16.86
N ILE A 170 0.07 9.55 -16.53
CA ILE A 170 -1.25 10.21 -16.53
C ILE A 170 -1.28 11.32 -15.48
N LEU A 171 -0.94 11.02 -14.22
CA LEU A 171 -1.01 11.98 -13.12
C LEU A 171 0.01 13.11 -13.26
N GLY A 172 1.23 12.82 -13.70
CA GLY A 172 2.25 13.83 -13.95
C GLY A 172 1.88 14.76 -15.11
N TYR A 173 1.14 14.27 -16.11
CA TYR A 173 0.59 15.13 -17.16
C TYR A 173 -0.59 15.97 -16.66
N SER A 174 -1.50 15.37 -15.88
CA SER A 174 -2.65 16.06 -15.30
C SER A 174 -2.28 17.07 -14.20
N THR A 175 -1.11 16.93 -13.57
CA THR A 175 -0.65 17.80 -12.48
C THR A 175 0.84 18.03 -12.60
N GLN A 176 1.21 19.20 -13.14
CA GLN A 176 2.60 19.60 -13.27
C GLN A 176 2.99 20.48 -12.08
N LEU A 177 3.93 19.99 -11.27
CA LEU A 177 4.58 20.80 -10.24
C LEU A 177 5.71 21.61 -10.88
N PRO A 178 5.90 22.89 -10.50
CA PRO A 178 7.01 23.68 -11.00
C PRO A 178 8.34 23.07 -10.51
N LEU A 179 9.34 23.06 -11.38
CA LEU A 179 10.69 22.69 -11.01
C LEU A 179 11.27 23.78 -10.09
N PRO A 180 11.79 23.45 -8.90
CA PRO A 180 12.41 24.45 -8.03
C PRO A 180 13.60 25.14 -8.71
N GLU A 181 13.76 26.46 -8.53
CA GLU A 181 14.88 27.22 -9.11
C GLU A 181 16.26 26.73 -8.62
N GLU A 182 16.30 26.15 -7.42
CA GLU A 182 17.50 25.56 -6.80
C GLU A 182 17.77 24.11 -7.25
N PHE A 183 17.15 23.65 -8.34
CA PHE A 183 17.34 22.30 -8.86
C PHE A 183 18.77 22.07 -9.35
N LEU A 184 19.43 21.05 -8.79
CA LEU A 184 20.79 20.66 -9.12
C LEU A 184 20.78 19.42 -10.01
N GLY A 185 20.58 19.62 -11.32
CA GLY A 185 20.70 18.55 -12.30
C GLY A 185 22.17 18.14 -12.56
N SER A 186 22.39 16.89 -12.94
CA SER A 186 23.64 16.38 -13.46
C SER A 186 23.43 15.69 -14.80
N GLY A 187 24.41 15.75 -15.71
CA GLY A 187 24.37 15.00 -16.97
C GLY A 187 24.38 13.47 -16.78
N ALA A 188 24.63 12.99 -15.56
CA ALA A 188 24.52 11.57 -15.19
C ALA A 188 23.15 11.18 -14.64
N ASP A 189 22.21 12.12 -14.51
CA ASP A 189 20.85 11.84 -14.06
C ASP A 189 20.07 11.03 -15.09
N PHE A 190 19.26 10.08 -14.60
CA PHE A 190 18.34 9.32 -15.44
C PHE A 190 16.89 9.70 -15.11
N PRO A 191 16.09 10.16 -16.11
CA PRO A 191 16.40 10.30 -17.54
C PRO A 191 17.41 11.42 -17.84
N VAL A 192 18.27 11.18 -18.85
CA VAL A 192 19.41 12.05 -19.20
C VAL A 192 18.96 13.25 -20.02
N GLY A 193 19.46 14.43 -19.66
CA GLY A 193 19.28 15.66 -20.41
C GLY A 193 18.13 16.53 -19.88
N ASN A 194 18.04 17.75 -20.40
CA ASN A 194 17.06 18.77 -20.03
C ASN A 194 15.64 18.42 -20.56
N VAL A 195 15.24 17.15 -20.43
CA VAL A 195 13.94 16.64 -20.84
C VAL A 195 12.95 16.87 -19.71
N SER A 196 11.79 17.42 -20.05
CA SER A 196 10.66 17.58 -19.14
C SER A 196 10.35 16.23 -18.47
N PHE A 197 10.60 16.12 -17.18
CA PHE A 197 10.34 14.91 -16.41
C PHE A 197 9.14 15.12 -15.49
N PHE A 198 8.33 14.07 -15.33
CA PHE A 198 7.20 14.11 -14.40
C PHE A 198 7.70 14.04 -12.96
N LEU A 199 7.56 15.15 -12.22
CA LEU A 199 7.84 15.28 -10.79
C LEU A 199 6.87 14.44 -9.96
N PHE A 200 5.57 14.51 -10.25
CA PHE A 200 4.56 13.80 -9.48
C PHE A 200 4.17 12.45 -10.11
N PHE A 201 4.20 11.32 -9.40
CA PHE A 201 4.93 11.00 -8.17
C PHE A 201 6.28 10.32 -8.51
N SER A 202 7.16 10.11 -7.52
CA SER A 202 8.50 9.58 -7.78
C SER A 202 8.46 8.10 -8.20
N GLY A 203 8.74 7.84 -9.48
CA GLY A 203 8.81 6.48 -10.03
C GLY A 203 10.06 5.72 -9.59
N HIS A 204 11.15 6.42 -9.28
CA HIS A 204 12.37 5.81 -8.72
C HIS A 204 12.09 5.16 -7.36
N VAL A 205 11.41 5.89 -6.49
CA VAL A 205 11.01 5.40 -5.17
C VAL A 205 10.00 4.27 -5.30
N ALA A 206 8.99 4.43 -6.16
CA ALA A 206 7.97 3.41 -6.38
C ALA A 206 8.56 2.10 -6.96
N GLY A 207 9.50 2.21 -7.90
CA GLY A 207 10.20 1.08 -8.51
C GLY A 207 11.03 0.28 -7.49
N ALA A 208 11.78 0.99 -6.64
CA ALA A 208 12.53 0.36 -5.56
C ALA A 208 11.62 -0.38 -4.56
N VAL A 209 10.48 0.21 -4.20
CA VAL A 209 9.49 -0.42 -3.30
C VAL A 209 8.88 -1.67 -3.93
N ILE A 210 8.52 -1.62 -5.21
CA ILE A 210 8.02 -2.81 -5.94
C ILE A 210 9.06 -3.93 -5.91
N ALA A 211 10.32 -3.60 -6.21
CA ALA A 211 11.41 -4.56 -6.21
C ALA A 211 11.66 -5.16 -4.81
N SER A 212 11.71 -4.34 -3.76
CA SER A 212 11.97 -4.81 -2.38
C SER A 212 10.81 -5.65 -1.83
N LEU A 213 9.56 -5.28 -2.10
CA LEU A 213 8.38 -6.10 -1.76
C LEU A 213 8.42 -7.47 -2.46
N ASP A 214 8.86 -7.49 -3.71
CA ASP A 214 9.02 -8.73 -4.47
C ASP A 214 10.14 -9.64 -3.91
N MET A 215 11.27 -9.05 -3.52
CA MET A 215 12.37 -9.76 -2.84
C MET A 215 11.93 -10.37 -1.51
N ARG A 216 11.17 -9.62 -0.71
CA ARG A 216 10.63 -10.10 0.59
C ARG A 216 9.73 -11.32 0.42
N ARG A 217 8.90 -11.35 -0.63
CA ARG A 217 8.07 -12.53 -0.95
C ARG A 217 8.90 -13.77 -1.32
N LYS A 218 10.12 -13.57 -1.81
CA LYS A 218 11.08 -14.65 -2.10
C LYS A 218 12.04 -14.93 -0.96
N GLN A 219 11.81 -14.36 0.22
CA GLN A 219 12.67 -14.51 1.39
C GLN A 219 14.13 -14.05 1.12
N ARG A 220 14.33 -13.16 0.13
CA ARG A 220 15.63 -12.52 -0.15
C ARG A 220 15.78 -11.25 0.69
N TRP A 221 15.73 -11.42 2.01
CA TRP A 221 15.66 -10.32 2.97
C TRP A 221 16.84 -9.36 2.88
N GLU A 222 18.06 -9.88 2.77
CA GLU A 222 19.27 -9.08 2.63
C GLU A 222 19.21 -8.12 1.44
N LEU A 223 18.77 -8.64 0.29
CA LEU A 223 18.64 -7.84 -0.93
C LEU A 223 17.52 -6.80 -0.80
N ALA A 224 16.42 -7.16 -0.14
CA ALA A 224 15.34 -6.23 0.15
C ALA A 224 15.79 -5.08 1.05
N TYR A 225 16.53 -5.38 2.13
CA TYR A 225 17.08 -4.36 3.03
C TYR A 225 18.10 -3.46 2.32
N LEU A 226 18.92 -4.03 1.44
CA LEU A 226 19.83 -3.25 0.60
C LEU A 226 19.05 -2.28 -0.30
N PHE A 227 18.01 -2.77 -0.99
CA PHE A 227 17.16 -1.93 -1.84
C PHE A 227 16.45 -0.83 -1.04
N ASP A 228 15.92 -1.14 0.15
CA ASP A 228 15.27 -0.12 1.00
C ASP A 228 16.28 0.93 1.46
N SER A 229 17.51 0.53 1.81
CA SER A 229 18.58 1.44 2.22
C SER A 229 19.04 2.34 1.07
N LEU A 230 19.25 1.77 -0.11
CA LEU A 230 19.60 2.52 -1.32
C LEU A 230 18.46 3.45 -1.76
N ASN A 231 17.20 3.03 -1.57
CA ASN A 231 16.03 3.85 -1.84
C ASN A 231 15.97 5.06 -0.89
N LEU A 232 16.29 4.87 0.39
CA LEU A 232 16.37 5.97 1.35
C LEU A 232 17.46 6.97 0.98
N LEU A 233 18.65 6.50 0.57
CA LEU A 233 19.71 7.37 0.05
C LEU A 233 19.27 8.11 -1.21
N GLN A 234 18.58 7.42 -2.11
CA GLN A 234 18.00 8.01 -3.32
C GLN A 234 16.98 9.10 -2.98
N MET A 235 16.10 8.89 -1.99
CA MET A 235 15.15 9.90 -1.51
C MET A 235 15.86 11.13 -0.94
N VAL A 236 16.87 10.93 -0.08
CA VAL A 236 17.66 12.02 0.51
C VAL A 236 18.35 12.83 -0.58
N ARG A 237 18.93 12.17 -1.59
CA ARG A 237 19.53 12.86 -2.73
C ARG A 237 18.50 13.65 -3.53
N LEU A 238 17.36 13.04 -3.88
CA LEU A 238 16.31 13.70 -4.66
C LEU A 238 15.75 14.94 -3.94
N LEU A 239 15.62 14.90 -2.61
CA LEU A 239 15.31 16.09 -1.80
C LEU A 239 16.46 17.10 -1.76
N GLY A 240 17.70 16.62 -1.60
CA GLY A 240 18.88 17.47 -1.54
C GLY A 240 19.17 18.21 -2.84
N THR A 241 18.93 17.60 -3.99
CA THR A 241 19.06 18.25 -5.31
C THR A 241 17.81 19.01 -5.74
N ARG A 242 16.77 19.04 -4.91
CA ARG A 242 15.45 19.63 -5.22
C ARG A 242 14.78 19.02 -6.45
N GLY A 243 15.11 17.75 -6.74
CA GLY A 243 14.58 17.00 -7.88
C GLY A 243 13.21 16.37 -7.66
N HIS A 244 12.73 16.32 -6.43
CA HIS A 244 11.37 15.90 -6.08
C HIS A 244 10.90 16.58 -4.81
N TYR A 245 9.62 16.92 -4.74
CA TYR A 245 8.98 17.36 -3.50
C TYR A 245 8.85 16.17 -2.53
N THR A 246 8.78 16.45 -1.23
CA THR A 246 8.56 15.44 -0.18
C THR A 246 7.30 14.62 -0.47
N ILE A 247 6.25 15.28 -0.96
CA ILE A 247 4.99 14.61 -1.32
C ILE A 247 5.17 13.63 -2.49
N ASP A 248 6.02 13.96 -3.48
CA ASP A 248 6.29 13.06 -4.61
C ASP A 248 6.91 11.75 -4.14
N LEU A 249 7.80 11.82 -3.15
CA LEU A 249 8.47 10.66 -2.57
C LEU A 249 7.50 9.83 -1.71
N ALA A 250 6.70 10.49 -0.86
CA ALA A 250 5.70 9.83 -0.03
C ALA A 250 4.64 9.10 -0.88
N VAL A 251 4.11 9.79 -1.89
CA VAL A 251 3.17 9.19 -2.85
C VAL A 251 3.86 8.10 -3.67
N GLY A 252 5.15 8.24 -4.00
CA GLY A 252 5.94 7.18 -4.64
C GLY A 252 6.01 5.89 -3.84
N VAL A 253 6.26 5.98 -2.52
CA VAL A 253 6.21 4.80 -1.62
C VAL A 253 4.81 4.17 -1.63
N GLY A 254 3.77 4.98 -1.44
CA GLY A 254 2.38 4.53 -1.43
C GLY A 254 1.96 3.88 -2.75
N ALA A 255 2.36 4.48 -3.87
CA ALA A 255 2.13 3.96 -5.21
C ALA A 255 2.81 2.59 -5.41
N GLY A 256 4.06 2.44 -4.98
CA GLY A 256 4.76 1.16 -5.05
C GLY A 256 4.00 0.03 -4.32
N MET A 257 3.53 0.30 -3.10
CA MET A 257 2.72 -0.65 -2.33
C MET A 257 1.35 -0.93 -2.98
N LEU A 258 0.67 0.12 -3.45
CA LEU A 258 -0.64 0.02 -4.08
C LEU A 258 -0.57 -0.82 -5.36
N PHE A 259 0.34 -0.49 -6.28
CA PHE A 259 0.46 -1.18 -7.56
C PHE A 259 0.98 -2.61 -7.40
N ASP A 260 1.85 -2.87 -6.42
CA ASP A 260 2.22 -4.24 -6.06
C ASP A 260 1.01 -5.06 -5.56
N SER A 261 0.14 -4.46 -4.74
CA SER A 261 -1.10 -5.11 -4.30
C SER A 261 -2.08 -5.36 -5.45
N LEU A 262 -2.25 -4.37 -6.35
CA LEU A 262 -3.11 -4.49 -7.52
C LEU A 262 -2.61 -5.57 -8.48
N ALA A 263 -1.30 -5.63 -8.74
CA ALA A 263 -0.69 -6.68 -9.55
C ALA A 263 -0.92 -8.07 -8.94
N GLY A 264 -0.81 -8.20 -7.61
CA GLY A 264 -1.13 -9.45 -6.91
C GLY A 264 -2.60 -9.88 -7.11
N LYS A 265 -3.55 -8.95 -6.99
CA LYS A 265 -4.98 -9.22 -7.25
C LYS A 265 -5.24 -9.59 -8.71
N TYR A 266 -4.56 -8.94 -9.65
CA TYR A 266 -4.67 -9.22 -11.07
C TYR A 266 -4.20 -10.65 -11.40
N GLU A 267 -3.03 -11.06 -10.90
CA GLU A 267 -2.52 -12.42 -11.08
C GLU A 267 -3.45 -13.47 -10.47
N GLU A 268 -3.94 -13.23 -9.25
CA GLU A 268 -4.87 -14.14 -8.59
C GLU A 268 -6.17 -14.30 -9.37
N GLY A 269 -6.73 -13.20 -9.89
CA GLY A 269 -7.91 -13.21 -10.74
C GLY A 269 -7.71 -14.05 -12.01
N LYS A 270 -6.57 -13.90 -12.68
CA LYS A 270 -6.24 -14.69 -13.87
C LYS A 270 -6.07 -16.18 -13.57
N ARG A 271 -5.47 -16.54 -12.43
CA ARG A 271 -5.36 -17.94 -11.98
C ARG A 271 -6.72 -18.57 -11.72
N LYS A 272 -7.67 -17.85 -11.13
CA LYS A 272 -9.03 -18.34 -10.89
C LYS A 272 -9.80 -18.57 -12.20
N VAL A 273 -9.67 -17.67 -13.16
CA VAL A 273 -10.31 -17.82 -14.49
C VAL A 273 -9.69 -18.97 -15.28
N GLY A 274 -8.36 -19.11 -15.31
CA GLY A 274 -7.69 -20.23 -15.98
C GLY A 274 -7.98 -21.60 -15.33
N GLY A 275 -8.10 -21.64 -14.00
CA GLY A 275 -8.51 -22.84 -13.27
C GLY A 275 -9.99 -23.21 -13.47
N GLY A 276 -10.86 -22.21 -13.64
CA GLY A 276 -12.28 -22.44 -13.96
C GLY A 276 -12.49 -22.98 -15.39
N ILE A 277 -11.66 -22.57 -16.35
CA ILE A 277 -11.70 -23.09 -17.72
C ILE A 277 -11.15 -24.52 -17.79
N ASN A 278 -10.12 -24.85 -17.01
CA ASN A 278 -9.57 -26.21 -16.92
C ASN A 278 -10.41 -27.17 -16.02
N GLY A 279 -11.39 -26.65 -15.27
CA GLY A 279 -12.33 -27.45 -14.49
C GLY A 279 -13.46 -28.08 -15.31
N VAL A 280 -13.60 -27.70 -16.58
CA VAL A 280 -14.65 -28.20 -17.49
C VAL A 280 -14.13 -29.25 -18.47
N ASN A 281 -12.81 -29.34 -18.69
CA ASN A 281 -12.21 -30.39 -19.51
C ASN A 281 -11.13 -31.12 -18.71
N GLY A 282 -11.40 -32.39 -18.42
CA GLY A 282 -10.49 -33.26 -17.71
C GLY A 282 -9.09 -33.32 -18.35
N ASN A 283 -8.10 -33.47 -17.48
CA ASN A 283 -6.74 -33.87 -17.77
C ASN A 283 -5.87 -32.83 -18.52
N GLY A 284 -5.15 -31.98 -17.77
CA GLY A 284 -4.18 -31.06 -18.36
C GLY A 284 -3.22 -30.46 -17.34
N LYS A 285 -1.93 -30.77 -17.49
CA LYS A 285 -0.81 -30.18 -16.75
C LYS A 285 -0.88 -28.65 -16.82
N GLY A 286 -0.91 -27.99 -15.66
CA GLY A 286 -0.84 -26.54 -15.58
C GLY A 286 0.54 -26.02 -16.00
N HIS A 287 0.62 -25.34 -17.14
CA HIS A 287 1.77 -24.54 -17.54
C HIS A 287 1.28 -23.13 -17.87
N PHE A 288 1.49 -22.20 -16.94
CA PHE A 288 1.40 -20.76 -17.19
C PHE A 288 2.80 -20.23 -17.54
N VAL A 289 3.43 -20.78 -18.59
CA VAL A 289 4.66 -20.24 -19.19
C VAL A 289 4.67 -20.62 -20.68
N ASP A 290 3.82 -19.99 -21.49
CA ASP A 290 3.90 -20.10 -22.96
C ASP A 290 3.76 -18.71 -23.61
N PHE A 291 4.62 -17.77 -23.19
CA PHE A 291 4.84 -16.53 -23.93
C PHE A 291 6.31 -16.33 -24.34
N VAL A 292 7.22 -17.26 -24.03
CA VAL A 292 8.66 -17.17 -24.38
C VAL A 292 9.25 -18.54 -24.79
N LYS A 293 8.47 -19.39 -25.46
CA LYS A 293 9.00 -20.57 -26.16
C LYS A 293 8.49 -20.61 -27.59
N VAL A 294 8.92 -19.63 -28.37
CA VAL A 294 8.99 -19.76 -29.82
C VAL A 294 10.47 -19.61 -30.18
N ASN A 295 10.97 -20.60 -30.91
CA ASN A 295 12.37 -20.81 -31.35
C ASN A 295 13.29 -21.55 -30.37
N GLY A 296 13.22 -22.88 -30.45
CA GLY A 296 14.25 -23.78 -29.95
C GLY A 296 14.00 -25.23 -30.39
N GLY A 297 14.42 -25.57 -31.61
CA GLY A 297 14.40 -26.92 -32.21
C GLY A 297 13.55 -26.96 -33.48
N GLY A 298 14.05 -27.29 -34.67
CA GLY A 298 15.32 -27.87 -35.07
C GLY A 298 15.03 -28.77 -36.27
N THR A 299 15.49 -28.35 -37.45
CA THR A 299 15.99 -29.18 -38.56
C THR A 299 16.96 -28.31 -39.32
#